data_AF-A0A8J8BQH1-F1
#
_entry.id   AF-A0A8J8BQH1-F1
#
_cell.length_a   1.000
_cell.length_b   1.000
_cell.length_c   1.000
_cell.angle_alpha   90.00
_cell.angle_beta   90.00
_cell.angle_gamma   90.00
#
_symmetry.space_group_name_H-M   'P 1'
#
loop_
_entity.id
_entity.type
_entity.pdbx_description
1 polymer ?
#
loop_
_entity_poly.entity_id
_entity_poly.type
_entity_poly.pdbx_seq_one_letter_code
_entity_poly.pdbx_strand_id
1 'polypeptide(L)' 'MADELRCKDCKYWYGAEDEGVGPCSLKHQREDVKYLTWGVHLCDEQSALIEYEIIEGEPRGGKDDK' A
#
# COMPACT_ATOMS: atom_id res chain seq x y z
N MET A 1 5.66 8.56 13.58
CA MET A 1 5.45 9.32 12.33
C MET A 1 4.58 8.43 11.47
N ALA A 2 3.42 8.91 11.00
CA ALA A 2 2.57 8.09 10.15
C ALA A 2 3.35 7.87 8.84
N ASP A 3 3.79 6.64 8.63
CA ASP A 3 4.47 6.25 7.40
C ASP A 3 3.44 6.39 6.28
N GLU A 4 3.66 7.34 5.38
CA GLU A 4 2.79 7.61 4.24
C GLU A 4 3.04 6.56 3.16
N LEU A 5 2.21 5.50 3.11
CA LEU A 5 2.38 4.36 2.19
C LEU A 5 2.05 4.85 0.79
N ARG A 6 3.04 4.78 -0.09
CA ARG A 6 2.85 5.07 -1.51
C ARG A 6 2.35 3.84 -2.23
N CYS A 7 1.57 4.02 -3.30
CA CYS A 7 1.12 2.88 -4.10
C CYS A 7 2.29 1.99 -4.55
N LYS A 8 3.45 2.56 -4.92
CA LYS A 8 4.65 1.78 -5.28
C LYS A 8 5.20 0.87 -4.17
N ASP A 9 4.91 1.19 -2.92
CA ASP A 9 5.36 0.43 -1.74
C ASP A 9 4.31 -0.62 -1.33
N CYS A 10 3.10 -0.53 -1.87
CA CYS A 10 2.02 -1.46 -1.59
C CYS A 10 2.25 -2.80 -2.31
N LYS A 11 2.21 -3.91 -1.57
CA LYS A 11 2.32 -5.28 -2.10
C LYS A 11 1.26 -5.66 -3.14
N TYR A 12 0.16 -4.91 -3.19
CA TYR A 12 -0.94 -5.11 -4.13
C TYR A 12 -0.83 -4.24 -5.38
N TRP A 13 0.17 -3.37 -5.46
CA TRP A 13 0.46 -2.56 -6.64
C TRP A 13 1.49 -3.27 -7.51
N TYR A 14 1.15 -3.50 -8.78
CA TYR A 14 1.99 -4.23 -9.72
C TYR A 14 2.32 -3.38 -10.95
N GLY A 15 2.53 -2.09 -10.72
CA GLY A 15 2.93 -1.12 -11.74
C GLY A 15 4.36 -1.29 -12.23
N ALA A 16 4.58 -0.88 -13.48
CA ALA A 16 5.92 -0.67 -13.99
C ALA A 16 6.48 0.62 -13.37
N GLU A 17 7.58 0.51 -12.61
CA GLU A 17 8.25 1.67 -12.00
C GLU A 17 8.73 2.69 -13.04
N ASP A 18 8.96 2.26 -14.29
CA ASP A 18 9.45 3.07 -15.41
C ASP A 18 8.41 4.11 -15.87
N GLU A 19 7.11 3.78 -15.83
CA GLU A 19 6.03 4.67 -16.23
C GLU A 19 5.49 5.51 -15.07
N GLY A 20 5.83 5.16 -13.82
CA GLY A 20 5.35 5.85 -12.60
C GLY A 20 3.85 5.68 -12.33
N VAL A 21 3.12 4.98 -13.21
CA VAL A 21 1.71 4.62 -13.09
C VAL A 21 1.56 3.11 -13.18
N GLY A 22 0.65 2.56 -12.39
CA GLY A 22 0.51 1.13 -12.24
C GLY A 22 -0.87 0.69 -11.80
N PRO A 23 -1.33 -0.48 -12.26
CA PRO A 23 -2.58 -1.05 -11.78
C PRO A 23 -2.45 -1.50 -10.31
N CYS A 24 -3.51 -1.26 -9.54
CA CYS A 24 -3.68 -1.78 -8.19
C CYS A 24 -4.59 -3.03 -8.22
N SER A 25 -4.12 -4.15 -7.68
CA SER A 25 -4.89 -5.39 -7.62
C SER A 25 -6.18 -5.24 -6.82
N LEU A 26 -6.16 -4.45 -5.74
CA LEU A 26 -7.34 -4.25 -4.89
C LEU A 26 -8.43 -3.45 -5.63
N LYS A 27 -8.06 -2.36 -6.30
CA LYS A 27 -8.97 -1.60 -7.16
C LYS A 27 -9.50 -2.47 -8.32
N HIS A 28 -8.64 -3.29 -8.92
CA HIS A 28 -9.03 -4.21 -9.99
C HIS A 28 -10.03 -5.26 -9.49
N GLN A 29 -9.80 -5.86 -8.32
CA GLN A 29 -10.72 -6.81 -7.69
C GLN A 29 -12.08 -6.21 -7.36
N ARG A 30 -12.15 -4.91 -7.11
CA ARG A 30 -13.40 -4.16 -6.91
C ARG A 30 -14.08 -3.75 -8.22
N GLU A 31 -13.54 -4.15 -9.37
CA GLU A 31 -13.99 -3.71 -10.70
C GLU A 31 -14.03 -2.18 -10.82
N ASP A 32 -13.11 -1.50 -10.14
CA ASP A 32 -13.03 -0.04 -10.18
C ASP A 32 -12.44 0.41 -11.51
N VAL A 33 -13.16 1.26 -12.24
CA VAL A 33 -12.76 1.79 -13.56
C VAL A 33 -11.43 2.56 -13.49
N LYS A 34 -11.04 3.05 -12.31
CA LYS A 34 -9.79 3.80 -12.06
C LYS A 34 -8.79 2.96 -11.27
N TYR A 35 -8.65 1.67 -11.63
CA TYR A 35 -7.66 0.79 -11.02
C TYR A 35 -6.20 1.16 -11.33
N LEU A 36 -5.95 2.04 -12.32
CA LEU A 36 -4.64 2.63 -12.57
C LEU A 36 -4.36 3.74 -11.56
N THR A 37 -3.28 3.59 -10.81
CA THR A 37 -2.85 4.49 -9.73
C THR A 37 -1.41 4.92 -9.94
N TRP A 38 -1.08 6.14 -9.53
CA TRP A 38 0.29 6.65 -9.59
C TRP A 38 1.12 6.05 -8.47
N GLY A 39 2.25 5.43 -8.79
CA GLY A 39 3.10 4.77 -7.79
C GLY A 39 3.61 5.73 -6.73
N VAL A 40 3.91 6.98 -7.10
CA VAL A 40 4.41 8.02 -6.18
C VAL A 40 3.33 8.64 -5.29
N HIS A 41 2.05 8.44 -5.61
CA HIS A 41 0.95 8.96 -4.82
C HIS A 41 0.72 8.11 -3.58
N LEU A 42 0.12 8.74 -2.56
CA LEU A 42 -0.37 8.05 -1.38
C LEU A 42 -1.39 6.99 -1.77
N CYS A 43 -1.25 5.81 -1.17
CA CYS A 43 -2.17 4.73 -1.36
C CYS A 43 -3.49 5.09 -0.67
N ASP A 44 -4.53 5.33 -1.47
CA ASP A 44 -5.90 5.59 -1.00
C ASP A 44 -6.44 4.42 -0.14
N GLU A 45 -5.95 3.21 -0.40
CA GLU A 45 -6.30 2.01 0.36
C GLU A 45 -5.41 1.81 1.59
N GLN A 46 -4.46 2.70 1.87
CA GLN A 46 -3.61 2.64 3.05
C GLN A 46 -4.45 2.60 4.33
N SER A 47 -5.52 3.39 4.42
CA SER A 47 -6.37 3.37 5.63
C SER A 47 -7.05 2.01 5.83
N ALA A 48 -7.45 1.35 4.75
CA ALA A 48 -8.04 0.00 4.80
C ALA A 48 -6.99 -1.08 5.10
N LEU A 49 -5.75 -0.90 4.63
CA LEU A 49 -4.61 -1.77 4.94
C LEU A 49 -4.14 -1.63 6.39
N ILE A 50 -4.09 -0.40 6.91
CA ILE A 50 -3.80 -0.14 8.33
C ILE A 50 -4.88 -0.74 9.21
N GLU A 51 -6.16 -0.60 8.86
CA GLU A 51 -7.24 -1.26 9.61
C GLU A 51 -7.06 -2.79 9.60
N TYR A 52 -6.64 -3.41 8.49
CA TYR A 52 -6.32 -4.84 8.42
C TYR A 52 -5.07 -5.24 9.22
N GLU A 53 -3.97 -4.48 9.14
CA GLU A 53 -2.72 -4.76 9.87
C GLU A 53 -2.84 -4.50 11.38
N ILE A 54 -3.72 -3.59 11.81
CA ILE A 54 -4.03 -3.40 13.23
C ILE A 54 -4.77 -4.63 13.80
N ILE A 55 -5.53 -5.37 12.97
CA ILE A 55 -6.21 -6.61 13.39
C ILE A 55 -5.23 -7.79 13.43
N GLU A 56 -4.28 -7.89 12.48
CA GLU A 56 -3.16 -8.85 12.44
C GLU A 56 -1.90 -8.29 13.14
N GLY A 57 -2.09 -7.55 14.24
CA GLY A 57 -1.02 -6.85 14.93
C GLY A 57 0.10 -7.78 15.41
N GLU A 58 1.22 -7.77 14.71
CA GLU A 58 2.52 -8.02 15.33
C GLU A 58 3.10 -6.68 15.80
N PRO A 59 3.32 -6.49 17.11
CA PRO A 59 4.10 -5.35 17.56
C PRO A 59 5.50 -5.52 16.98
N ARG A 60 5.98 -4.54 16.19
CA ARG A 60 7.41 -4.37 15.96
C ARG A 60 8.06 -3.97 17.29
N GLY A 61 8.23 -4.98 18.14
CA GLY A 61 9.03 -4.93 19.34
C GLY A 61 10.43 -4.57 18.93
N GLY A 62 10.88 -3.40 19.41
CA GLY A 62 12.23 -2.92 19.23
C GLY A 62 13.23 -3.99 19.66
N LYS A 63 14.23 -4.23 18.83
CA LYS A 63 15.49 -4.82 19.27
C LYS A 63 16.39 -3.69 19.76
N ASP A 64 16.11 -3.22 20.96
CA ASP A 64 17.16 -2.73 21.85
C ASP A 64 17.69 -3.95 22.62
N ASP A 65 18.76 -4.56 22.13
CA ASP A 65 19.63 -5.38 22.97
C ASP A 65 21.06 -5.38 22.39
N LYS A 66 21.86 -4.45 22.93
CA LYS A 66 23.22 -4.63 23.47
C LYS A 66 24.22 -3.55 23.06
#